data_AF-A0A8W8NG63-F1
#
_entry.id   AF-A0A8W8NG63-F1
#
_cell.length_a   1.000
_cell.length_b   1.000
_cell.length_c   1.000
_cell.angle_alpha   90.00
_cell.angle_beta   90.00
_cell.angle_gamma   90.00
#
_symmetry.space_group_name_H-M   'P 1'
#
loop_
_entity.id
_entity.type
_entity.pdbx_description
1 polymer ?
#
loop_
_entity_poly.entity_id
_entity_poly.type
_entity_poly.pdbx_seq_one_letter_code
_entity_poly.pdbx_strand_id
1 'polypeptide(L)'
;AFVIFCISPKYYQNIGADNPLEAHPNDNRFHTRYIFDLARTEFIQNNSINRRFLPVLFRNSNARNNHIPEFLRSTPKYVFPDTFGHLTEFIGKSITN
;
A
#
# COMPACT_ATOMS: atom_id res chain seq x y z
N ALA A 1 -2.67 10.30 -11.28
CA ALA A 1 -2.40 8.86 -11.38
C ALA A 1 -2.49 8.20 -10.00
N PHE A 2 -3.12 7.03 -9.92
CA PHE A 2 -3.32 6.25 -8.68
C PHE A 2 -2.19 5.25 -8.45
N VAL A 3 -1.92 4.93 -7.18
CA VAL A 3 -0.97 3.89 -6.75
C VAL A 3 -1.71 2.92 -5.83
N ILE A 4 -1.77 1.65 -6.25
CA ILE A 4 -2.45 0.60 -5.50
C ILE A 4 -1.42 -0.14 -4.65
N PHE A 5 -1.65 -0.19 -3.33
CA PHE A 5 -0.84 -0.95 -2.40
C PHE A 5 -1.50 -2.30 -2.14
N CYS A 6 -0.95 -3.36 -2.74
CA CYS A 6 -1.41 -4.73 -2.52
C CYS A 6 -0.89 -5.23 -1.16
N ILE A 7 -1.76 -5.22 -0.15
CA ILE A 7 -1.38 -5.55 1.23
C ILE A 7 -1.48 -7.06 1.46
N SER A 8 -0.36 -7.63 1.92
CA SER A 8 -0.24 -9.01 2.39
C SER A 8 0.62 -9.08 3.66
N PRO A 9 0.53 -10.13 4.48
CA PRO A 9 1.44 -10.31 5.61
C PRO A 9 2.91 -10.28 5.21
N LYS A 10 3.25 -10.89 4.06
CA LYS A 10 4.62 -10.87 3.50
C LYS A 10 5.06 -9.45 3.11
N TYR A 11 4.19 -8.66 2.50
CA TYR A 11 4.49 -7.25 2.21
C TYR A 11 4.79 -6.48 3.49
N TYR A 12 3.97 -6.65 4.54
CA TYR A 12 4.14 -5.98 5.83
C TYR A 12 5.45 -6.38 6.53
N GLN A 13 5.83 -7.67 6.47
CA GLN A 13 7.12 -8.13 6.97
C GLN A 13 8.29 -7.53 6.19
N ASN A 14 8.20 -7.47 4.86
CA ASN A 14 9.26 -6.93 4.01
C ASN A 14 9.53 -5.45 4.30
N ILE A 15 8.50 -4.64 4.60
CA ILE A 15 8.68 -3.23 4.96
C ILE A 15 9.12 -3.05 6.41
N GLY A 16 8.83 -4.00 7.30
CA GLY A 16 9.18 -3.95 8.72
C GLY A 16 10.56 -4.54 9.06
N ALA A 17 11.29 -5.08 8.09
CA ALA A 17 12.62 -5.62 8.34
C ALA A 17 13.60 -4.48 8.70
N ASP A 18 14.04 -4.46 9.95
CA ASP A 18 14.93 -3.43 10.52
C ASP A 18 16.36 -3.45 9.95
N ASN A 19 16.76 -4.57 9.35
CA ASN A 19 18.12 -4.74 8.83
C ASN A 19 18.11 -5.17 7.35
N PRO A 20 18.27 -4.22 6.41
CA PRO A 20 18.42 -4.52 4.99
C PRO A 20 19.68 -5.37 4.70
N LEU A 21 20.68 -5.38 5.58
CA LEU A 21 21.99 -6.01 5.34
C LEU A 21 21.96 -7.55 5.34
N GLU A 22 20.85 -8.18 5.74
CA GLU A 22 20.66 -9.64 5.69
C GLU A 22 19.84 -10.11 4.48
N ALA A 23 19.56 -9.22 3.52
CA ALA A 23 18.80 -9.56 2.34
C ALA A 23 19.69 -10.06 1.19
N HIS A 24 19.37 -11.25 0.68
CA HIS A 24 20.02 -11.83 -0.49
C HIS A 24 19.82 -10.92 -1.72
N PRO A 25 20.72 -10.89 -2.71
CA PRO A 25 20.54 -10.08 -3.92
C PRO A 25 19.24 -10.33 -4.71
N ASN A 26 18.64 -11.51 -4.56
CA ASN A 26 17.35 -11.89 -5.17
C ASN A 26 16.15 -11.53 -4.27
N ASP A 27 16.39 -10.77 -3.22
CA ASP A 27 15.39 -10.46 -2.22
C ASP A 27 14.65 -9.18 -2.56
N ASN A 28 13.38 -9.34 -2.89
CA ASN A 28 12.50 -8.23 -3.20
C ASN A 28 12.28 -7.28 -2.00
N ARG A 29 12.77 -7.60 -0.79
CA ARG A 29 12.73 -6.74 0.40
C ARG A 29 13.30 -5.35 0.14
N PHE A 30 14.45 -5.22 -0.52
CA PHE A 30 15.06 -3.91 -0.79
C PHE A 30 14.19 -3.04 -1.68
N HIS A 31 13.73 -3.59 -2.80
CA HIS A 31 12.87 -2.85 -3.73
C HIS A 31 11.54 -2.49 -3.07
N THR A 32 10.96 -3.41 -2.30
CA THR A 32 9.72 -3.19 -1.55
C THR A 32 9.90 -2.06 -0.54
N ARG A 33 10.99 -2.07 0.22
CA ARG A 33 11.30 -1.05 1.22
C ARG A 33 11.58 0.31 0.60
N TYR A 34 12.34 0.35 -0.49
CA TYR A 34 12.62 1.58 -1.23
C TYR A 34 11.32 2.25 -1.73
N ILE A 35 10.44 1.49 -2.38
CA ILE A 35 9.14 2.00 -2.86
C ILE A 35 8.29 2.48 -1.68
N PHE A 36 8.30 1.74 -0.57
CA PHE A 36 7.61 2.12 0.66
C PHE A 36 8.10 3.45 1.23
N ASP A 37 9.41 3.63 1.38
CA ASP A 37 10.01 4.85 1.96
C ASP A 37 9.78 6.06 1.05
N LEU A 38 9.85 5.87 -0.27
CA LEU A 38 9.52 6.90 -1.26
C LEU A 38 8.05 7.33 -1.14
N ALA A 39 7.12 6.38 -1.08
CA ALA A 39 5.70 6.67 -0.93
C ALA A 39 5.38 7.34 0.42
N ARG A 40 5.99 6.86 1.52
CA ARG A 40 5.83 7.47 2.84
C ARG A 40 6.31 8.92 2.85
N THR A 41 7.48 9.18 2.25
CA THR A 41 8.04 10.54 2.13
C THR A 41 7.11 11.45 1.34
N GLU A 42 6.61 11.00 0.20
CA GLU A 42 5.66 11.74 -0.62
C GLU A 42 4.35 12.03 0.14
N PHE A 43 3.83 11.06 0.88
CA PHE A 43 2.62 11.23 1.69
C PHE A 43 2.78 12.34 2.73
N ILE A 44 3.91 12.32 3.44
CA ILE A 44 4.25 13.33 4.46
C ILE A 44 4.42 14.71 3.82
N GLN A 45 5.14 14.79 2.69
CA GLN A 45 5.35 16.04 1.94
C GLN A 45 4.03 16.64 1.42
N ASN A 46 3.05 15.80 1.09
CA ASN A 46 1.70 16.21 0.70
C ASN A 46 0.79 16.47 1.91
N ASN A 47 1.34 16.86 3.06
CA ASN A 47 0.60 17.16 4.30
C ASN A 47 -0.31 16.03 4.78
N SER A 48 0.06 14.77 4.52
CA SER A 48 -0.77 13.60 4.82
C SER A 48 -2.14 13.58 4.13
N ILE A 49 -2.30 14.35 3.04
CA ILE A 49 -3.50 14.41 2.22
C ILE A 49 -3.16 13.79 0.86
N ASN A 50 -3.18 12.46 0.80
CA ASN A 50 -2.98 11.76 -0.46
C ASN A 50 -4.10 10.75 -0.71
N ARG A 51 -5.04 11.12 -1.57
CA ARG A 51 -6.15 10.26 -2.01
C ARG A 51 -5.77 9.33 -3.17
N ARG A 52 -4.54 9.41 -3.67
CA ARG A 52 -4.07 8.60 -4.80
C ARG A 52 -3.48 7.26 -4.34
N PHE A 53 -3.19 7.10 -3.05
CA PHE A 53 -2.66 5.88 -2.47
C PHE A 53 -3.78 5.02 -1.89
N LEU A 54 -3.98 3.86 -2.53
CA LEU A 54 -5.15 3.00 -2.30
C LEU A 54 -4.69 1.65 -1.76
N PRO A 55 -4.72 1.42 -0.43
CA PRO A 55 -4.46 0.12 0.15
C PRO A 55 -5.58 -0.87 -0.17
N VAL A 56 -5.20 -2.05 -0.66
CA VAL A 56 -6.09 -3.15 -1.00
C VAL A 56 -5.68 -4.40 -0.21
N LEU A 57 -6.58 -4.89 0.64
CA LEU A 57 -6.47 -6.19 1.31
C LEU A 57 -7.03 -7.29 0.40
N PHE A 58 -6.54 -8.52 0.53
CA PHE A 58 -7.06 -9.67 -0.22
C PHE A 58 -7.67 -10.68 0.76
N ARG A 59 -8.93 -11.07 0.53
CA ARG A 59 -9.70 -11.89 1.47
C ARG A 59 -9.02 -13.23 1.83
N ASN A 60 -8.30 -13.82 0.89
CA ASN A 60 -7.65 -15.12 1.05
C ASN A 60 -6.14 -15.04 1.36
N SER A 61 -5.60 -13.85 1.68
CA SER A 61 -4.14 -13.68 1.92
C SER A 61 -3.74 -13.63 3.40
N ASN A 62 -4.69 -13.85 4.33
CA ASN A 62 -4.53 -13.60 5.77
C ASN A 62 -4.18 -12.14 6.13
N ALA A 63 -4.22 -11.21 5.18
CA ALA A 63 -4.04 -9.80 5.43
C ALA A 63 -5.20 -9.24 6.26
N ARG A 64 -4.87 -8.31 7.16
CA ARG A 64 -5.80 -7.67 8.11
C ARG A 64 -5.46 -6.18 8.20
N ASN A 65 -6.35 -5.38 8.79
CA ASN A 65 -6.14 -3.93 8.93
C ASN A 65 -4.81 -3.55 9.61
N ASN A 66 -4.30 -4.37 10.54
CA ASN A 66 -3.02 -4.13 11.20
C ASN A 66 -1.80 -4.26 10.26
N HIS A 67 -1.93 -4.94 9.12
CA HIS A 67 -0.91 -5.02 8.09
C HIS A 67 -0.91 -3.81 7.15
N ILE A 68 -1.87 -2.88 7.28
CA ILE A 68 -1.86 -1.62 6.52
C ILE A 68 -0.84 -0.68 7.18
N PRO A 69 0.14 -0.16 6.42
CA PRO A 69 1.08 0.84 6.89
C PRO A 69 0.40 2.03 7.55
N GLU A 70 0.98 2.54 8.63
CA GLU A 70 0.38 3.61 9.43
C GLU A 70 0.03 4.85 8.58
N PHE A 71 0.92 5.28 7.69
CA PHE A 71 0.69 6.45 6.83
C PHE A 71 -0.45 6.25 5.81
N LEU A 72 -0.88 5.01 5.55
CA LEU A 72 -2.00 4.71 4.65
C LEU A 72 -3.32 4.50 5.40
N ARG A 73 -3.34 4.48 6.73
CA ARG A 73 -4.57 4.19 7.50
C ARG A 73 -5.64 5.28 7.37
N SER A 74 -5.24 6.49 7.02
CA SER A 74 -6.15 7.63 6.76
C SER A 74 -6.68 7.66 5.32
N THR A 75 -6.20 6.80 4.43
CA THR A 75 -6.67 6.76 3.03
C THR A 75 -7.82 5.77 2.83
N PRO A 76 -8.62 5.91 1.76
CA PRO A 76 -9.67 4.94 1.44
C PRO A 76 -9.10 3.54 1.25
N LYS A 77 -9.63 2.58 2.02
CA LYS A 77 -9.20 1.18 1.98
C LYS A 77 -10.21 0.31 1.24
N TYR A 78 -9.68 -0.71 0.57
CA TYR A 78 -10.49 -1.66 -0.18
C TYR A 78 -10.13 -3.11 0.18
N VAL A 79 -11.08 -4.01 -0.06
CA VAL A 79 -10.91 -5.44 0.12
C VAL A 79 -11.26 -6.10 -1.20
N PHE A 80 -10.32 -6.83 -1.78
CA PHE A 80 -10.57 -7.65 -2.95
C PHE A 80 -11.11 -9.03 -2.53
N PRO A 81 -12.19 -9.54 -3.15
CA PRO A 81 -12.99 -8.90 -4.20
C PRO A 81 -14.10 -7.97 -3.69
N ASP A 82 -14.44 -8.03 -2.39
CA ASP A 82 -15.66 -7.46 -1.78
C ASP A 82 -15.99 -6.01 -2.15
N THR A 83 -15.00 -5.10 -2.14
CA THR A 83 -15.18 -3.67 -2.45
C THR A 83 -14.40 -3.23 -3.68
N PHE A 84 -13.95 -4.18 -4.51
CA PHE A 84 -13.19 -3.87 -5.73
C PHE A 84 -14.01 -3.09 -6.76
N GLY A 85 -15.33 -3.33 -6.84
CA GLY A 85 -16.24 -2.52 -7.68
C GLY A 85 -16.20 -1.04 -7.29
N HIS A 86 -16.28 -0.73 -5.99
CA HIS A 86 -16.18 0.65 -5.49
C HIS A 86 -14.80 1.28 -5.77
N LEU A 87 -13.72 0.50 -5.76
CA LEU A 87 -12.40 0.97 -6.16
C LEU A 87 -12.39 1.41 -7.63
N THR A 88 -12.93 0.57 -8.52
CA THR A 88 -12.98 0.89 -9.96
C THR A 88 -13.85 2.11 -10.25
N GLU A 89 -14.99 2.26 -9.56
CA GLU A 89 -15.85 3.43 -9.68
C GLU A 89 -15.18 4.71 -9.17
N PHE A 90 -14.51 4.63 -8.01
CA PHE A 90 -13.76 5.76 -7.44
C PHE A 90 -12.66 6.25 -8.39
N ILE A 91 -11.89 5.32 -8.96
CA ILE A 91 -10.85 5.63 -9.96
C ILE A 91 -11.50 6.28 -11.19
N GLY A 92 -12.59 5.71 -11.71
CA GLY A 92 -13.31 6.22 -12.88
C GLY A 92 -13.81 7.64 -12.69
N LYS A 93 -14.53 7.92 -11.59
CA LYS A 93 -15.03 9.27 -11.27
C LYS A 93 -13.93 10.32 -11.12
N SER A 94 -12.76 9.89 -10.66
CA SER A 94 -11.62 10.78 -10.42
C SER A 94 -10.79 11.07 -11.68
N ILE A 95 -11.02 10.34 -12.78
CA ILE A 95 -10.39 10.60 -14.08
C ILE A 95 -11.25 11.53 -14.94
N THR A 96 -12.57 11.51 -14.73
CA THR A 96 -13.55 12.30 -15.49
C THR A 96 -13.76 13.73 -14.97
N ASN A 97 -13.18 14.07 -13.82
CA ASN A 97 -13.21 15.41 -13.21
C ASN A 97 -11.82 16.04 -13.29
#